data_AF-A0A1E7I878-F1
#
_entry.id   AF-A0A1E7I878-F1
#
_cell.length_a   1.000
_cell.length_b   1.000
_cell.length_c   1.000
_cell.angle_alpha   90.00
_cell.angle_beta   90.00
_cell.angle_gamma   90.00
#
_symmetry.space_group_name_H-M   'P 1'
#
loop_
_entity.id
_entity.type
_entity.pdbx_description
1 polymer ?
#
loop_
_entity_poly.entity_id
_entity_poly.type
_entity_poly.pdbx_seq_one_letter_code
_entity_poly.pdbx_strand_id
1 'polypeptide(L)'
;MAGLHHPLGLITSAASIAALAGIVGVFIFLPEVRKVTSTMGIYGLHFGVALVFLGVAWSGPNQIVGEFVLAKGETAQIGDYTLTYKQLTESQTPAIAKIASLIEVTKDGKLVGLLNPERRLYQNFPEPFAEVSVIPGLIDEIYGVLLGVDNTGAVTLKISVNPLINWMWIGGTFMCLFGLMAFRKTRLS
;
A
#
# COMPACT_ATOMS: atom_id res chain seq x y z
N MET A 1 3.12 27.16 2.49
CA MET A 1 4.32 26.95 3.33
C MET A 1 4.15 25.63 4.03
N ALA A 2 4.81 24.57 3.55
CA ALA A 2 4.64 23.21 4.04
C ALA A 2 5.28 23.08 5.43
N GLY A 3 4.45 23.12 6.48
CA GLY A 3 4.88 22.90 7.85
C GLY A 3 5.35 21.46 8.02
N LEU A 4 6.56 21.30 8.56
CA LEU A 4 7.14 20.01 8.96
C LEU A 4 6.36 19.45 10.16
N HIS A 5 5.18 18.86 9.93
CA HIS A 5 4.33 18.35 11.02
C HIS A 5 4.83 17.02 11.62
N HIS A 6 5.77 16.32 10.97
CA HIS A 6 6.31 15.03 11.46
C HIS A 6 7.84 14.92 11.27
N PRO A 7 8.65 15.58 12.12
CA PRO A 7 10.12 15.54 12.01
C PRO A 7 10.68 14.12 12.14
N LEU A 8 10.02 13.26 12.93
CA LEU A 8 10.43 11.87 13.14
C LEU A 8 10.35 11.03 11.84
N GLY A 9 9.30 11.22 11.05
CA GLY A 9 9.14 10.50 9.77
C GLY A 9 10.28 10.83 8.83
N LEU A 10 10.62 12.12 8.70
CA LEU A 10 11.69 12.56 7.82
C LEU A 10 13.08 12.10 8.26
N ILE A 11 13.40 12.20 9.56
CA ILE A 11 14.68 11.72 10.09
C ILE A 11 14.81 10.22 9.84
N THR A 12 13.74 9.45 10.09
CA THR A 12 13.75 8.00 9.90
C THR A 12 13.88 7.65 8.42
N SER A 13 13.13 8.29 7.52
CA SER A 13 13.24 8.07 6.08
C SER A 13 14.64 8.44 5.57
N ALA A 14 15.24 9.54 6.03
CA ALA A 14 16.60 9.94 5.67
C ALA A 14 17.65 8.92 6.15
N ALA A 15 17.52 8.44 7.40
CA ALA A 15 18.39 7.41 7.95
C ALA A 15 18.27 6.08 7.17
N SER A 16 17.05 5.67 6.81
CA SER A 16 16.79 4.51 5.96
C SER A 16 17.44 4.65 4.59
N ILE A 17 17.30 5.81 3.94
CA ILE A 17 17.93 6.09 2.64
C ILE A 17 19.45 6.03 2.75
N ALA A 18 20.04 6.61 3.79
CA ALA A 18 21.49 6.56 4.03
C ALA A 18 21.97 5.12 4.23
N ALA A 19 21.24 4.30 4.99
CA ALA A 19 21.54 2.88 5.18
C ALA A 19 21.47 2.09 3.85
N LEU A 20 20.42 2.30 3.04
CA LEU A 20 20.27 1.67 1.73
C LEU A 20 21.43 2.04 0.81
N ALA A 21 21.76 3.32 0.70
CA ALA A 21 22.88 3.82 -0.10
C ALA A 21 24.22 3.27 0.39
N GLY A 22 24.43 3.19 1.71
CA GLY A 22 25.62 2.60 2.31
C GLY A 22 25.77 1.11 1.97
N ILE A 23 24.70 0.32 2.07
CA ILE A 23 24.71 -1.09 1.71
C ILE A 23 25.00 -1.26 0.22
N VAL A 24 24.34 -0.51 -0.66
CA VAL A 24 24.62 -0.53 -2.10
C VAL A 24 26.08 -0.14 -2.38
N GLY A 25 26.61 0.86 -1.68
CA GLY A 25 28.01 1.27 -1.75
C GLY A 25 28.97 0.15 -1.36
N VAL A 26 28.70 -0.58 -0.26
CA VAL A 26 29.48 -1.75 0.15
C VAL A 26 29.51 -2.78 -0.97
N PHE A 27 28.37 -3.09 -1.58
CA PHE A 27 28.33 -4.01 -2.72
C PHE A 27 29.14 -3.48 -3.90
N ILE A 28 29.11 -2.19 -4.22
CA ILE A 28 29.83 -1.60 -5.37
C ILE A 28 31.34 -1.57 -5.13
N PHE A 29 31.78 -1.07 -3.96
CA PHE A 29 33.19 -0.77 -3.69
C PHE A 29 33.96 -1.94 -3.08
N LEU A 30 33.28 -2.89 -2.42
CA LEU A 30 33.90 -4.05 -1.78
C LEU A 30 33.43 -5.35 -2.45
N PRO A 31 34.01 -5.72 -3.61
CA PRO A 31 33.58 -6.91 -4.35
C PRO A 31 33.75 -8.21 -3.56
N GLU A 32 34.62 -8.24 -2.56
CA GLU A 32 34.80 -9.38 -1.65
C GLU A 32 33.50 -9.76 -0.90
N VAL A 33 32.64 -8.78 -0.60
CA VAL A 33 31.34 -9.01 0.06
C VAL A 33 30.40 -9.84 -0.81
N ARG A 34 30.53 -9.76 -2.14
CA ARG A 34 29.74 -10.56 -3.09
C ARG A 34 30.20 -12.01 -3.20
N LYS A 35 31.40 -12.33 -2.70
CA LYS A 35 31.97 -13.69 -2.81
C LYS A 35 31.53 -14.61 -1.68
N VAL A 36 31.09 -14.04 -0.55
CA VAL A 36 30.71 -14.79 0.65
C VAL A 36 29.19 -14.75 0.83
N THR A 37 28.53 -15.91 0.70
CA THR A 37 27.07 -16.03 0.74
C THR A 37 26.46 -15.58 2.07
N SER A 38 27.11 -15.85 3.19
CA SER A 38 26.65 -15.40 4.51
C SER A 38 26.69 -13.89 4.64
N THR A 39 27.75 -13.26 4.15
CA THR A 39 27.90 -11.79 4.13
C THR A 39 26.85 -11.15 3.22
N MET A 40 26.61 -11.70 2.03
CA MET A 40 25.50 -11.26 1.16
C MET A 40 24.14 -11.38 1.84
N GLY A 41 23.91 -12.48 2.57
CA GLY A 41 22.69 -12.70 3.34
C GLY A 41 22.51 -11.66 4.46
N ILE A 42 23.55 -11.36 5.22
CA ILE A 42 23.49 -10.35 6.30
C ILE A 42 23.18 -8.96 5.75
N TYR A 43 23.90 -8.51 4.71
CA TYR A 43 23.66 -7.19 4.12
C TYR A 43 22.31 -7.11 3.40
N GLY A 44 21.90 -8.17 2.69
CA GLY A 44 20.59 -8.22 2.04
C GLY A 44 19.42 -8.22 3.03
N LEU A 45 19.59 -8.84 4.20
CA LEU A 45 18.60 -8.76 5.28
C LEU A 45 18.50 -7.34 5.81
N HIS A 46 19.62 -6.68 6.11
CA HIS A 46 19.60 -5.29 6.59
C HIS A 46 19.09 -4.31 5.54
N PHE A 47 19.30 -4.61 4.25
CA PHE A 47 18.68 -3.87 3.15
C PHE A 47 17.16 -3.96 3.22
N GLY A 48 16.61 -5.17 3.43
CA GLY A 48 15.19 -5.37 3.65
C GLY A 48 14.66 -4.62 4.88
N VAL A 49 15.39 -4.65 6.00
CA VAL A 49 15.06 -3.87 7.20
C VAL A 49 14.98 -2.37 6.89
N ALA A 50 15.97 -1.82 6.19
CA ALA A 50 15.99 -0.40 5.83
C ALA A 50 14.81 -0.02 4.91
N LEU A 51 14.41 -0.90 3.97
CA LEU A 51 13.21 -0.70 3.15
C LEU A 51 11.92 -0.67 3.97
N VAL A 52 11.77 -1.58 4.94
CA VAL A 52 10.61 -1.59 5.85
C VAL A 52 10.52 -0.27 6.62
N PHE A 53 11.63 0.18 7.22
CA PHE A 53 11.66 1.44 7.95
C PHE A 53 11.33 2.64 7.05
N LEU A 54 11.82 2.64 5.80
CA LEU A 54 11.47 3.68 4.83
C LEU A 54 9.96 3.72 4.56
N GLY A 55 9.36 2.55 4.30
CA GLY A 55 7.92 2.43 4.06
C GLY A 55 7.09 2.89 5.26
N VAL A 56 7.42 2.45 6.48
CA VAL A 56 6.71 2.86 7.71
C VAL A 56 6.86 4.35 7.98
N ALA A 57 8.08 4.88 7.90
CA ALA A 57 8.36 6.28 8.22
C ALA A 57 7.69 7.26 7.25
N TRP A 58 7.52 6.85 5.98
CA TRP A 58 6.92 7.70 4.96
C TRP A 58 5.40 7.53 4.85
N SER A 59 4.89 6.29 4.93
CA SER A 59 3.48 5.97 4.63
C SER A 59 2.49 6.70 5.54
N GLY A 60 2.63 6.58 6.86
CA GLY A 60 1.67 7.15 7.81
C GLY A 60 1.57 8.68 7.72
N PRO A 61 2.67 9.43 7.88
CA PRO A 61 2.65 10.89 7.87
C PRO A 61 2.20 11.52 6.55
N ASN A 62 2.39 10.82 5.42
CA ASN A 62 2.04 11.32 4.09
C ASN A 62 0.75 10.67 3.56
N GLN A 63 0.01 9.95 4.39
CA GLN A 63 -1.29 9.39 4.02
C GLN A 63 -2.30 10.52 3.77
N ILE A 64 -3.05 10.40 2.68
CA ILE A 64 -4.17 11.30 2.37
C ILE A 64 -5.45 10.49 2.51
N VAL A 65 -6.39 10.96 3.33
CA VAL A 65 -7.69 10.31 3.55
C VAL A 65 -8.80 11.29 3.23
N GLY A 66 -9.80 10.83 2.48
CA GLY A 66 -10.98 11.61 2.15
C GLY A 66 -12.25 10.76 2.24
N GLU A 67 -13.34 11.39 2.68
CA GLU A 67 -14.68 10.82 2.64
C GLU A 67 -15.52 11.60 1.64
N PHE A 68 -16.15 10.89 0.70
CA PHE A 68 -16.86 11.48 -0.43
C PHE A 68 -18.26 10.87 -0.54
N VAL A 69 -19.23 11.70 -0.88
CA VAL A 69 -20.57 11.26 -1.28
C VAL A 69 -20.69 11.54 -2.76
N LEU A 70 -20.88 10.50 -3.58
CA LEU A 70 -20.88 10.62 -5.04
C LEU A 70 -22.15 10.04 -5.64
N ALA A 71 -22.84 10.82 -6.47
CA ALA A 71 -23.87 10.34 -7.37
C ALA A 71 -23.24 9.68 -8.62
N LYS A 72 -24.00 8.83 -9.31
CA LYS A 72 -23.49 8.11 -10.50
C LYS A 72 -23.00 9.10 -11.57
N GLY A 73 -21.76 8.93 -12.01
CA GLY A 73 -21.08 9.81 -12.96
C GLY A 73 -20.39 11.01 -12.34
N GLU A 74 -20.58 11.26 -11.04
CA GLU A 74 -19.90 12.33 -10.32
C GLU A 74 -18.43 11.97 -10.05
N THR A 75 -17.62 13.02 -9.94
CA THR A 75 -16.19 12.93 -9.71
C THR A 75 -15.78 13.63 -8.43
N ALA A 76 -14.84 13.04 -7.70
CA ALA A 76 -14.14 13.70 -6.59
C ALA A 76 -12.62 13.65 -6.80
N GLN A 77 -11.90 14.56 -6.16
CA GLN A 77 -10.45 14.65 -6.23
C GLN A 77 -9.82 14.34 -4.87
N ILE A 78 -8.77 13.51 -4.87
CA ILE A 78 -7.97 13.18 -3.68
C ILE A 78 -6.48 13.17 -4.04
N GLY A 79 -5.72 14.14 -3.54
CA GLY A 79 -4.36 14.38 -3.99
C GLY A 79 -4.32 14.60 -5.51
N ASP A 80 -3.50 13.83 -6.22
CA ASP A 80 -3.38 13.88 -7.68
C ASP A 80 -4.41 12.98 -8.41
N TYR A 81 -5.29 12.30 -7.68
CA TYR A 81 -6.19 11.30 -8.23
C TYR A 81 -7.61 11.85 -8.40
N THR A 82 -8.22 11.51 -9.53
CA THR A 82 -9.64 11.76 -9.80
C THR A 82 -10.40 10.45 -9.71
N LEU A 83 -11.38 10.41 -8.81
CA LEU A 83 -12.29 9.31 -8.56
C LEU A 83 -13.56 9.58 -9.34
N THR A 84 -14.04 8.61 -10.13
CA THR A 84 -15.31 8.70 -10.84
C THR A 84 -16.21 7.55 -10.42
N TYR A 85 -17.37 7.83 -9.85
CA TYR A 85 -18.32 6.78 -9.49
C TYR A 85 -19.05 6.28 -10.74
N LYS A 86 -18.85 5.00 -11.10
CA LYS A 86 -19.38 4.43 -12.35
C LYS A 86 -20.72 3.74 -12.17
N GLN A 87 -20.83 2.84 -11.18
CA GLN A 87 -22.03 2.05 -10.98
C GLN A 87 -22.09 1.39 -9.60
N LEU A 88 -23.31 1.12 -9.13
CA LEU A 88 -23.58 0.19 -8.04
C LEU A 88 -23.86 -1.19 -8.63
N THR A 89 -23.47 -2.24 -7.92
CA THR A 89 -23.88 -3.61 -8.22
C THR A 89 -24.34 -4.27 -6.94
N GLU A 90 -25.58 -4.73 -6.95
CA GLU A 90 -26.17 -5.49 -5.85
C GLU A 90 -26.33 -6.94 -6.28
N SER A 91 -26.01 -7.86 -5.40
CA SER A 91 -26.31 -9.27 -5.65
C SER A 91 -26.66 -9.97 -4.36
N GLN A 92 -27.67 -10.82 -4.42
CA GLN A 92 -28.13 -11.60 -3.29
C GLN A 92 -28.09 -13.08 -3.63
N THR A 93 -27.52 -13.86 -2.73
CA THR A 93 -27.55 -15.32 -2.71
C THR A 93 -28.18 -15.76 -1.39
N PRO A 94 -28.61 -17.03 -1.25
CA PRO A 94 -29.14 -17.53 0.01
C PRO A 94 -28.20 -17.30 1.21
N ALA A 95 -26.89 -17.33 0.98
CA ALA A 95 -25.88 -17.19 2.03
C ALA A 95 -25.39 -15.75 2.26
N ILE A 96 -25.36 -14.92 1.20
CA ILE A 96 -24.71 -13.61 1.20
C ILE A 96 -25.53 -12.60 0.39
N ALA A 97 -25.83 -11.45 0.98
CA ALA A 97 -26.22 -10.25 0.27
C ALA A 97 -25.02 -9.31 0.17
N LYS A 98 -24.72 -8.78 -1.01
CA LYS A 98 -23.61 -7.84 -1.20
C LYS A 98 -24.00 -6.65 -2.04
N ILE A 99 -23.41 -5.52 -1.69
CA ILE A 99 -23.49 -4.25 -2.42
C ILE A 99 -22.06 -3.84 -2.74
N ALA A 100 -21.76 -3.59 -4.00
CA ALA A 100 -20.46 -3.17 -4.48
C ALA A 100 -20.59 -1.86 -5.26
N SER A 101 -19.61 -0.98 -5.12
CA SER A 101 -19.54 0.27 -5.88
C SER A 101 -18.30 0.24 -6.76
N LEU A 102 -18.46 0.46 -8.07
CA LEU A 102 -17.35 0.55 -9.01
C LEU A 102 -16.90 2.01 -9.18
N ILE A 103 -15.66 2.29 -8.83
CA ILE A 103 -15.04 3.61 -8.89
C ILE A 103 -13.85 3.51 -9.83
N GLU A 104 -13.83 4.36 -10.84
CA GLU A 104 -12.68 4.51 -11.72
C GLU A 104 -11.71 5.53 -11.12
N VAL A 105 -10.43 5.17 -11.06
CA VAL A 105 -9.38 6.05 -10.54
C VAL A 105 -8.43 6.43 -11.66
N THR A 106 -8.27 7.73 -11.87
CA THR A 106 -7.36 8.29 -12.88
C THR A 106 -6.37 9.26 -12.24
N LYS A 107 -5.19 9.39 -12.86
CA LYS A 107 -4.15 10.38 -12.52
C LYS A 107 -3.70 11.02 -13.82
N ASP A 108 -3.73 12.35 -13.91
CA ASP A 108 -3.40 13.12 -15.11
C ASP A 108 -4.14 12.63 -16.38
N GLY A 109 -5.43 12.27 -16.21
CA GLY A 109 -6.27 11.74 -17.29
C GLY A 109 -5.97 10.30 -17.73
N LYS A 110 -5.00 9.62 -17.12
CA LYS A 110 -4.68 8.21 -17.39
C LYS A 110 -5.34 7.31 -16.35
N LEU A 111 -5.86 6.17 -16.80
CA LEU A 111 -6.42 5.15 -15.93
C LEU A 111 -5.32 4.55 -15.05
N VAL A 112 -5.52 4.62 -13.73
CA VAL A 112 -4.66 3.98 -12.74
C VAL A 112 -5.23 2.61 -12.37
N GLY A 113 -6.55 2.52 -12.22
CA GLY A 113 -7.23 1.27 -11.93
C GLY A 113 -8.70 1.47 -11.56
N LEU A 114 -9.33 0.39 -11.09
CA LEU A 114 -10.71 0.37 -10.65
C LEU A 114 -10.76 -0.08 -9.18
N LEU A 115 -11.45 0.69 -8.34
CA LEU A 115 -11.81 0.28 -6.99
C LEU A 115 -13.22 -0.30 -7.03
N ASN A 116 -13.39 -1.47 -6.43
CA ASN A 116 -14.69 -2.13 -6.28
C ASN A 116 -14.94 -2.52 -4.82
N PRO A 117 -15.00 -1.57 -3.88
CA PRO A 117 -15.27 -1.88 -2.48
C PRO A 117 -16.68 -2.46 -2.31
N GLU A 118 -16.82 -3.38 -1.37
CA GLU A 118 -18.07 -4.09 -1.13
C GLU A 118 -18.52 -3.95 0.33
N ARG A 119 -19.82 -4.02 0.56
CA ARG A 119 -20.43 -4.33 1.85
C ARG A 119 -21.17 -5.67 1.72
N ARG A 120 -20.87 -6.61 2.61
CA ARG A 120 -21.43 -7.96 2.62
C ARG A 120 -22.20 -8.20 3.90
N LEU A 121 -23.43 -8.70 3.78
CA LEU A 121 -24.23 -9.23 4.88
C LEU A 121 -24.31 -10.74 4.72
N TYR A 122 -23.86 -11.45 5.75
CA TYR A 122 -23.88 -12.92 5.77
C TYR A 122 -25.13 -13.39 6.53
N GLN A 123 -25.79 -14.43 6.04
CA GLN A 123 -27.05 -14.92 6.64
C GLN A 123 -26.95 -15.22 8.15
N ASN A 124 -25.79 -15.70 8.61
CA ASN A 124 -25.56 -16.09 10.00
C ASN A 124 -24.96 -14.98 10.86
N PHE A 125 -24.69 -13.81 10.29
CA PHE A 125 -24.09 -12.67 11.00
C PHE A 125 -24.96 -11.43 10.78
N PRO A 126 -25.56 -10.87 11.85
CA PRO A 126 -26.46 -9.73 11.72
C PRO A 126 -25.72 -8.45 11.29
N GLU A 127 -24.41 -8.36 11.54
CA GLU A 127 -23.61 -7.20 11.22
C GLU A 127 -23.02 -7.27 9.79
N PRO A 128 -23.11 -6.18 9.01
CA PRO A 128 -22.49 -6.10 7.69
C PRO A 128 -20.97 -5.92 7.79
N PHE A 129 -20.23 -6.61 6.92
CA PHE A 129 -18.78 -6.53 6.79
C PHE A 129 -18.39 -5.67 5.57
N ALA A 130 -17.40 -4.79 5.74
CA ALA A 130 -16.84 -4.02 4.63
C ALA A 130 -15.64 -4.77 4.03
N GLU A 131 -15.70 -5.06 2.74
CA GLU A 131 -14.56 -5.55 1.96
C GLU A 131 -13.87 -4.34 1.31
N VAL A 132 -12.63 -4.09 1.73
CA VAL A 132 -11.81 -3.02 1.19
C VAL A 132 -11.35 -3.40 -0.21
N SER A 133 -11.41 -2.45 -1.15
CA SER A 133 -10.78 -2.61 -2.46
C SER A 133 -9.47 -1.85 -2.52
N VAL A 134 -8.49 -2.41 -3.21
CA VAL A 134 -7.12 -1.88 -3.24
C VAL A 134 -6.63 -1.83 -4.68
N ILE A 135 -6.03 -0.70 -5.06
CA ILE A 135 -5.19 -0.58 -6.26
C ILE A 135 -3.74 -0.57 -5.79
N PRO A 136 -2.99 -1.68 -5.95
CA PRO A 136 -1.59 -1.76 -5.56
C PRO A 136 -0.73 -0.88 -6.46
N GLY A 137 0.26 -0.21 -5.87
CA GLY A 137 1.24 0.58 -6.60
C GLY A 137 2.62 0.53 -5.94
N LEU A 138 3.65 0.92 -6.68
CA LEU A 138 5.01 1.03 -6.14
C LEU A 138 5.23 2.30 -5.33
N ILE A 139 4.56 3.40 -5.73
CA ILE A 139 4.66 4.70 -5.06
C ILE A 139 3.44 4.89 -4.17
N ASP A 140 2.25 4.95 -4.77
CA ASP A 140 1.00 5.16 -4.04
C ASP A 140 0.12 3.91 -4.13
N GLU A 141 -0.47 3.54 -3.01
CA GLU A 141 -1.44 2.46 -2.90
C GLU A 141 -2.78 3.03 -2.46
N ILE A 142 -3.82 2.77 -3.24
CA ILE A 142 -5.13 3.41 -3.06
C ILE A 142 -6.10 2.39 -2.51
N TYR A 143 -6.71 2.71 -1.37
CA TYR A 143 -7.69 1.87 -0.71
C TYR A 143 -9.04 2.57 -0.74
N GLY A 144 -10.08 1.82 -1.08
CA GLY A 144 -11.46 2.27 -1.04
C GLY A 144 -12.30 1.42 -0.10
N VAL A 145 -13.14 2.08 0.69
CA VAL A 145 -14.12 1.45 1.56
C VAL A 145 -15.50 2.06 1.28
N LEU A 146 -16.49 1.19 1.06
CA LEU A 146 -17.88 1.60 0.93
C LEU A 146 -18.48 1.79 2.33
N LEU A 147 -18.74 3.03 2.72
CA LEU A 147 -19.34 3.37 4.01
C LEU A 147 -20.87 3.27 3.97
N GLY A 148 -21.50 3.50 2.83
CA GLY A 148 -22.95 3.42 2.73
C GLY A 148 -23.46 3.77 1.34
N VAL A 149 -24.76 3.55 1.13
CA VAL A 149 -25.50 3.95 -0.05
C VAL A 149 -26.76 4.65 0.44
N ASP A 150 -27.09 5.79 -0.15
CA ASP A 150 -28.29 6.53 0.19
C ASP A 150 -29.53 6.04 -0.61
N ASN A 151 -30.70 6.61 -0.32
CA ASN A 151 -31.95 6.26 -1.03
C ASN A 151 -31.97 6.71 -2.49
N THR A 152 -31.05 7.60 -2.91
CA THR A 152 -30.95 8.11 -4.28
C THR A 152 -29.96 7.31 -5.14
N GLY A 153 -29.22 6.37 -4.52
CA GLY A 153 -28.16 5.58 -5.14
C GLY A 153 -26.79 6.26 -5.12
N ALA A 154 -26.63 7.36 -4.39
CA ALA A 154 -25.32 7.95 -4.12
C ALA A 154 -24.56 7.11 -3.10
N VAL A 155 -23.25 7.00 -3.29
CA VAL A 155 -22.37 6.17 -2.44
C VAL A 155 -21.52 7.05 -1.54
N THR A 156 -21.45 6.69 -0.26
CA THR A 156 -20.50 7.27 0.69
C THR A 156 -19.25 6.39 0.70
N LEU A 157 -18.12 6.96 0.30
CA LEU A 157 -16.85 6.25 0.15
C LEU A 157 -15.80 6.88 1.04
N LYS A 158 -15.00 6.04 1.70
CA LYS A 158 -13.75 6.45 2.33
C LYS A 158 -12.59 5.97 1.46
N ILE A 159 -11.85 6.91 0.90
CA ILE A 159 -10.68 6.63 0.09
C ILE A 159 -9.43 7.06 0.86
N SER A 160 -8.40 6.22 0.85
CA SER A 160 -7.08 6.58 1.37
C SER A 160 -6.00 6.30 0.34
N VAL A 161 -5.11 7.27 0.15
CA VAL A 161 -3.92 7.16 -0.67
C VAL A 161 -2.73 7.01 0.26
N ASN A 162 -2.06 5.88 0.17
CA ASN A 162 -1.00 5.48 1.08
C ASN A 162 0.32 5.37 0.33
N PRO A 163 1.26 6.28 0.53
CA PRO A 163 2.54 6.22 -0.15
C PRO A 163 3.45 5.15 0.47
N LEU A 164 4.20 4.45 -0.35
CA LEU A 164 5.27 3.50 -0.02
C LEU A 164 4.91 2.31 0.88
N ILE A 165 3.62 1.98 1.07
CA ILE A 165 3.24 0.76 1.82
C ILE A 165 3.84 -0.50 1.20
N ASN A 166 3.82 -0.61 -0.14
CA ASN A 166 4.35 -1.77 -0.84
C ASN A 166 5.85 -2.04 -0.55
N TRP A 167 6.63 -1.02 -0.21
CA TRP A 167 8.05 -1.17 0.15
C TRP A 167 8.25 -1.90 1.47
N MET A 168 7.26 -1.92 2.36
CA MET A 168 7.28 -2.75 3.57
C MET A 168 7.23 -4.24 3.19
N TRP A 169 6.39 -4.61 2.23
CA TRP A 169 6.27 -5.99 1.75
C TRP A 169 7.51 -6.44 0.96
N ILE A 170 8.05 -5.55 0.12
CA ILE A 170 9.32 -5.79 -0.58
C ILE A 170 10.45 -5.99 0.44
N GLY A 171 10.57 -5.10 1.43
CA GLY A 171 11.58 -5.22 2.49
C GLY A 171 11.45 -6.51 3.30
N GLY A 172 10.23 -6.88 3.70
CA GLY A 172 9.95 -8.15 4.38
C GLY A 172 10.35 -9.37 3.54
N THR A 173 10.08 -9.33 2.23
CA THR A 173 10.50 -10.38 1.29
C THR A 173 12.02 -10.49 1.22
N PHE A 174 12.73 -9.36 1.16
CA PHE A 174 14.20 -9.34 1.22
C PHE A 174 14.73 -9.94 2.52
N MET A 175 14.15 -9.57 3.67
CA MET A 175 14.54 -10.13 4.97
C MET A 175 14.40 -11.65 5.00
N CYS A 176 13.30 -12.20 4.48
CA CYS A 176 13.08 -13.64 4.41
C CYS A 176 14.10 -14.32 3.48
N LEU A 177 14.25 -13.82 2.24
CA LEU A 177 15.13 -14.43 1.24
C LEU A 177 16.60 -14.39 1.65
N PHE A 178 17.08 -13.24 2.10
CA PHE A 178 18.48 -13.05 2.50
C PHE A 178 18.77 -13.61 3.89
N GLY A 179 17.79 -13.65 4.79
CA GLY A 179 17.88 -14.38 6.06
C GLY A 179 18.11 -15.88 5.83
N LEU A 180 17.35 -16.51 4.94
CA LEU A 180 17.57 -17.91 4.56
C LEU A 180 18.93 -18.13 3.88
N MET A 181 19.37 -17.18 3.04
CA MET A 181 20.70 -17.21 2.43
C MET A 181 21.82 -17.15 3.47
N ALA A 182 21.66 -16.37 4.54
CA ALA A 182 22.64 -16.24 5.62
C ALA A 182 22.82 -17.55 6.41
N PHE A 183 21.75 -18.34 6.57
CA PHE A 183 21.79 -19.64 7.25
C PHE A 183 22.39 -20.78 6.41
N ARG A 184 22.54 -20.59 5.09
CA ARG A 184 23.07 -21.61 4.21
C ARG A 184 24.56 -21.82 4.52
N LYS A 185 24.89 -22.94 5.18
CA LYS A 185 26.26 -23.33 5.57
C LYS A 185 27.25 -23.03 4.43
N THR A 186 28.18 -22.12 4.67
CA THR A 186 29.41 -22.02 3.90
C THR A 186 30.15 -23.34 4.10
N ARG A 187 30.24 -24.16 3.05
CA ARG A 187 31.10 -25.35 3.06
C ARG A 187 32.54 -24.81 3.12
N LEU A 188 33.08 -24.71 4.33
CA LEU A 188 34.51 -24.50 4.54
C LEU A 188 35.21 -25.73 3.95
N SER A 189 35.82 -25.55 2.78
CA SER A 189 36.74 -26.48 2.15
C SER A 189 38.16 -26.13 2.55
#